data_AF-A0A919ZJ85-F1
#
_entry.id   AF-A0A919ZJ85-F1
#
_cell.length_a   1.000
_cell.length_b   1.000
_cell.length_c   1.000
_cell.angle_alpha   90.00
_cell.angle_beta   90.00
_cell.angle_gamma   90.00
#
_symmetry.space_group_name_H-M   'P 1'
#
loop_
_entity.id
_entity.type
_entity.pdbx_description
1 polymer ?
#
loop_
_entity_poly.entity_id
_entity_poly.type
_entity_poly.pdbx_seq_one_letter_code
_entity_poly.pdbx_strand_id
1 'polypeptide(L)'
;MQAAMKKTNHINYAASGQEVYCCLRNRVVRLDASHTTNYCLGCKMYNGNAGGKGVECLWEDMRDVSNPYRVSDPHAEWASNQKRSVVHLHEDGMMYLQTGPCQ
;
A
#
# COMPACT_ATOMS: atom_id res chain seq x y z
N MET A 1 -6.08 -14.15 22.19
CA MET A 1 -6.57 -14.39 20.81
C MET A 1 -5.96 -13.30 19.96
N GLN A 2 -5.10 -13.62 18.99
CA GLN A 2 -4.57 -12.60 18.08
C GLN A 2 -5.75 -12.10 17.23
N ALA A 3 -6.06 -10.80 17.30
CA ALA A 3 -7.03 -10.21 16.38
C ALA A 3 -6.51 -10.43 14.97
N ALA A 4 -7.29 -11.10 14.12
CA ALA A 4 -6.92 -11.27 12.71
C ALA A 4 -6.82 -9.88 12.08
N MET A 5 -5.60 -9.47 11.72
CA MET A 5 -5.37 -8.19 11.04
C MET A 5 -6.12 -8.21 9.70
N LYS A 6 -7.03 -7.24 9.51
CA LYS A 6 -7.90 -7.18 8.34
C LYS A 6 -7.08 -6.85 7.11
N LYS A 7 -7.16 -7.68 6.08
CA LYS A 7 -6.55 -7.39 4.77
C LYS A 7 -7.36 -6.33 4.02
N THR A 8 -6.67 -5.38 3.41
CA THR A 8 -7.25 -4.31 2.58
C THR A 8 -6.94 -4.57 1.11
N ASN A 9 -7.94 -4.46 0.23
CA ASN A 9 -7.71 -4.53 -1.21
C ASN A 9 -7.32 -3.14 -1.74
N HIS A 10 -6.08 -2.99 -2.17
CA HIS A 10 -5.53 -1.79 -2.80
C HIS A 10 -5.70 -1.88 -4.32
N ILE A 11 -6.50 -0.99 -4.89
CA ILE A 11 -6.65 -0.82 -6.33
C ILE A 11 -5.66 0.27 -6.75
N ASN A 12 -4.50 -0.15 -7.27
CA ASN A 12 -3.42 0.74 -7.70
C ASN A 12 -3.56 1.03 -9.20
N TYR A 13 -4.13 2.19 -9.52
CA TYR A 13 -4.25 2.64 -10.90
C TYR A 13 -2.90 3.07 -11.44
N ALA A 14 -2.63 2.70 -12.68
CA ALA A 14 -1.43 3.12 -13.39
C ALA A 14 -1.54 4.62 -13.72
N ALA A 15 -0.65 5.43 -13.14
CA ALA A 15 -0.55 6.85 -13.43
C ALA A 15 0.09 7.11 -14.82
N SER A 16 0.30 8.38 -15.17
CA SER A 16 1.07 8.75 -16.37
C SER A 16 2.41 8.02 -16.39
N GLY A 17 2.72 7.31 -17.49
CA GLY A 17 3.94 6.50 -17.57
C GLY A 17 3.78 5.04 -17.12
N GLN A 18 2.55 4.60 -16.85
CA GLN A 18 2.22 3.25 -16.37
C GLN A 18 2.78 2.94 -14.98
N GLU A 19 2.90 3.94 -14.09
CA GLU A 19 3.50 3.75 -12.78
C GLU A 19 2.49 3.37 -11.70
N VAL A 20 2.88 2.45 -10.81
CA VAL A 20 2.12 2.04 -9.62
C VAL A 20 3.03 1.92 -8.41
N TYR A 21 2.48 2.10 -7.21
CA TYR A 21 3.21 1.78 -5.98
C TYR A 21 3.19 0.27 -5.72
N CYS A 22 4.36 -0.32 -5.49
CA CYS A 22 4.49 -1.70 -5.07
C CYS A 22 4.93 -1.78 -3.60
N CYS A 23 4.03 -2.16 -2.69
CA CYS A 23 4.38 -2.28 -1.26
C CYS A 23 5.39 -3.39 -0.99
N LEU A 24 5.29 -4.55 -1.65
CA LEU A 24 6.24 -5.65 -1.43
C LEU A 24 7.69 -5.22 -1.69
N ARG A 25 7.90 -4.38 -2.70
CA ARG A 25 9.22 -3.83 -3.06
C ARG A 25 9.48 -2.44 -2.46
N ASN A 26 8.51 -1.90 -1.74
CA ASN A 26 8.46 -0.55 -1.19
C ASN A 26 8.96 0.56 -2.13
N ARG A 27 8.48 0.58 -3.38
CA ARG A 27 8.85 1.63 -4.37
C ARG A 27 7.80 1.79 -5.45
N VAL A 28 7.85 2.92 -6.16
CA VAL A 28 7.12 3.11 -7.42
C VAL A 28 7.80 2.29 -8.53
N VAL A 29 6.99 1.61 -9.34
CA VAL A 29 7.45 0.77 -10.44
C VAL A 29 6.62 1.02 -11.69
N ARG A 30 7.22 0.82 -12.86
CA ARG A 30 6.48 0.77 -14.12
C ARG A 30 5.77 -0.58 -14.24
N LEU A 31 4.45 -0.54 -14.40
CA LEU A 31 3.56 -1.66 -14.62
C LEU A 31 3.45 -1.97 -16.11
N ASP A 32 4.56 -2.46 -16.69
CA ASP A 32 4.56 -3.01 -18.04
C ASP A 32 4.34 -4.55 -18.02
N ALA A 33 4.29 -5.15 -19.20
CA ALA A 33 4.11 -6.60 -19.34
C ALA A 33 5.24 -7.39 -18.67
N SER A 34 6.49 -6.90 -18.76
CA SER A 34 7.64 -7.55 -18.13
C SER A 34 7.49 -7.55 -16.61
N HIS A 35 7.11 -6.42 -16.01
CA HIS A 35 6.89 -6.32 -14.58
C HIS A 35 5.75 -7.25 -14.13
N THR A 36 4.66 -7.26 -14.89
CA THR A 36 3.49 -8.10 -14.60
C THR A 36 3.87 -9.58 -14.59
N THR A 37 4.52 -10.06 -15.65
CA THR A 37 4.89 -11.47 -15.80
C THR A 37 5.96 -11.90 -14.79
N ASN A 38 7.00 -11.08 -14.59
CA ASN A 38 8.16 -11.47 -13.78
C ASN A 38 7.96 -11.23 -12.28
N TYR A 39 7.07 -10.32 -11.88
CA TYR A 39 6.89 -9.95 -10.47
C TYR A 39 5.44 -10.09 -9.98
N CYS A 40 4.45 -9.52 -10.69
CA CYS A 40 3.08 -9.54 -10.19
C CYS A 40 2.50 -10.96 -10.12
N LEU A 41 2.66 -11.79 -11.15
CA LEU A 41 2.08 -13.14 -11.19
C LEU A 41 2.57 -14.08 -10.08
N GLY A 42 3.79 -13.87 -9.58
CA GLY A 42 4.35 -14.63 -8.45
C GLY A 42 4.21 -13.92 -7.09
N CYS A 43 3.60 -12.73 -7.05
CA CYS A 43 3.53 -11.92 -5.83
C CYS A 43 2.41 -12.42 -4.91
N LYS A 44 2.72 -12.70 -3.65
CA LYS A 44 1.75 -13.12 -2.62
C LYS A 44 0.64 -12.10 -2.33
N MET A 45 0.82 -10.85 -2.74
CA MET A 45 -0.16 -9.77 -2.56
C MET A 45 -1.02 -9.58 -3.80
N TYR A 46 -0.68 -10.18 -4.95
CA TYR A 46 -1.41 -9.97 -6.20
C TYR A 46 -2.85 -10.49 -6.10
N ASN A 47 -3.81 -9.66 -6.49
CA ASN A 47 -5.24 -9.96 -6.40
C ASN A 47 -6.02 -9.64 -7.68
N GLY A 48 -5.35 -9.19 -8.74
CA GLY A 48 -5.96 -8.89 -10.03
C GLY A 48 -5.35 -7.67 -10.73
N ASN A 49 -5.98 -7.26 -11.82
CA ASN A 49 -5.43 -6.31 -12.79
C ASN A 49 -6.29 -5.03 -12.90
N ALA A 50 -7.17 -4.76 -11.91
CA ALA A 50 -7.99 -3.55 -11.84
C ALA A 50 -8.73 -3.23 -13.14
N GLY A 51 -9.26 -4.24 -13.84
CA GLY A 51 -9.92 -4.09 -15.14
C GLY A 51 -8.99 -3.59 -16.26
N GLY A 52 -7.69 -3.90 -16.19
CA GLY A 52 -6.67 -3.51 -17.16
C GLY A 52 -6.09 -2.10 -16.94
N LYS A 53 -6.53 -1.38 -15.91
CA LYS A 53 -6.10 0.00 -15.61
C LYS A 53 -5.01 0.09 -14.55
N GLY A 54 -4.54 -1.05 -14.03
CA GLY A 54 -3.63 -1.08 -12.89
C GLY A 54 -3.46 -2.48 -12.31
N VAL A 55 -3.24 -2.55 -11.00
CA VAL A 55 -3.08 -3.81 -10.27
C VAL A 55 -3.85 -3.76 -8.94
N GLU A 56 -4.48 -4.87 -8.58
CA GLU A 56 -5.11 -5.05 -7.27
C GLU A 56 -4.17 -5.83 -6.37
N CYS A 57 -3.97 -5.34 -5.15
CA CYS A 57 -3.09 -5.94 -4.16
C CYS A 57 -3.79 -6.09 -2.81
N LEU A 58 -3.74 -7.28 -2.21
CA LEU A 58 -4.33 -7.58 -0.92
C LEU A 58 -3.22 -7.76 0.13
N TRP A 59 -3.16 -6.87 1.12
CA TRP A 59 -2.20 -6.97 2.23
C TRP A 59 -2.78 -6.48 3.56
N GLU A 60 -2.07 -6.76 4.65
CA GLU A 60 -2.35 -6.19 5.97
C GLU A 60 -1.83 -4.77 6.00
N ASP A 61 -2.72 -3.80 5.78
CA ASP A 61 -2.37 -2.38 5.85
C ASP A 61 -2.56 -1.89 7.28
N MET A 62 -1.49 -1.41 7.88
CA MET A 62 -1.51 -0.90 9.26
C MET A 62 -2.10 0.51 9.35
N ARG A 63 -2.36 1.16 8.21
CA ARG A 63 -2.99 2.48 8.13
C ARG A 63 -4.52 2.31 8.19
N ASP A 64 -5.19 3.31 8.75
CA ASP A 64 -6.65 3.39 8.71
C ASP A 64 -7.10 3.93 7.33
N VAL A 65 -7.30 3.00 6.39
CA VAL A 65 -7.71 3.29 5.02
C VAL A 65 -9.00 2.57 4.65
N SER A 66 -9.71 3.09 3.65
CA SER A 66 -10.93 2.44 3.14
C SER A 66 -10.65 1.05 2.58
N ASN A 67 -11.68 0.20 2.49
CA ASN A 67 -11.56 -1.11 1.83
C ASN A 67 -12.74 -1.29 0.84
N PRO A 68 -12.49 -1.29 -0.48
CA PRO A 68 -11.18 -1.16 -1.13
C PRO A 68 -10.56 0.24 -0.97
N TYR A 69 -9.23 0.30 -1.01
CA TYR A 69 -8.47 1.54 -1.05
C TYR A 69 -8.01 1.81 -2.48
N ARG A 70 -8.24 3.03 -2.99
CA ARG A 70 -7.93 3.38 -4.39
C ARG A 70 -6.74 4.33 -4.42
N VAL A 71 -5.71 3.94 -5.15
CA VAL A 71 -4.48 4.71 -5.34
C VAL A 71 -4.44 5.21 -6.77
N SER A 72 -4.34 6.52 -6.96
CA SER A 72 -4.22 7.17 -8.27
C SER A 72 -2.87 7.89 -8.48
N ASP A 73 -2.21 8.28 -7.38
CA ASP A 73 -0.86 8.82 -7.38
C ASP A 73 0.08 7.84 -6.65
N PRO A 74 0.96 7.12 -7.37
CA PRO A 74 1.85 6.14 -6.77
C PRO A 74 2.95 6.78 -5.91
N HIS A 75 3.34 8.02 -6.18
CA HIS A 75 4.37 8.71 -5.40
C HIS A 75 3.81 9.23 -4.07
N ALA A 76 2.62 9.83 -4.10
CA ALA A 76 1.92 10.23 -2.88
C ALA A 76 1.63 9.02 -1.98
N GLU A 77 1.22 7.91 -2.58
CA GLU A 77 0.99 6.66 -1.84
C GLU A 77 2.28 6.09 -1.24
N TRP A 78 3.37 6.03 -2.03
CA TRP A 78 4.66 5.60 -1.52
C TRP A 78 5.10 6.46 -0.33
N ALA A 79 5.02 7.78 -0.46
CA ALA A 79 5.37 8.72 0.61
C ALA A 79 4.47 8.55 1.85
N SER A 80 3.15 8.37 1.66
CA SER A 80 2.23 8.10 2.76
C SER A 80 2.57 6.80 3.48
N ASN A 81 3.01 5.77 2.75
CA ASN A 81 3.34 4.48 3.33
C ASN A 81 4.73 4.45 4.00
N GLN A 82 5.52 5.53 3.90
CA GLN A 82 6.76 5.69 4.68
C GLN A 82 6.52 6.31 6.06
N LYS A 83 5.33 6.87 6.31
CA LYS A 83 5.01 7.50 7.58
C LYS A 83 4.86 6.42 8.65
N ARG A 84 5.78 6.39 9.61
CA ARG A 84 5.61 5.58 10.82
C ARG A 84 4.57 6.23 11.72
N SER A 85 3.52 5.49 12.05
CA SER A 85 2.71 5.78 13.22
C SER A 85 3.38 5.15 14.43
N VAL A 86 4.23 5.92 15.12
CA VAL A 86 4.73 5.49 16.43
C VAL A 86 3.61 5.79 17.42
N VAL A 87 2.97 4.73 17.90
CA VAL A 87 2.00 4.84 18.99
C VAL A 87 2.81 5.02 20.28
N HIS A 88 2.92 6.25 20.78
CA HIS A 88 3.42 6.45 22.14
C HIS A 88 2.30 6.10 23.10
N LEU A 89 2.52 5.07 23.91
CA LEU A 89 1.71 4.83 25.10
C LEU A 89 2.15 5.87 26.15
N HIS A 90 1.35 6.91 26.32
CA HIS A 90 1.54 7.83 27.44
C HIS A 90 1.06 7.17 28.74
N GLU A 91 1.67 7.57 29.87
CA GLU A 91 1.37 7.03 31.22
C GLU A 91 -0.09 7.27 31.67
N ASP A 92 -0.81 8.17 30.98
CA ASP A 92 -2.23 8.47 31.15
C ASP A 92 -3.18 7.50 30.41
N GLY A 93 -2.63 6.53 29.66
CA GLY A 93 -3.43 5.55 28.91
C GLY A 93 -4.04 6.10 27.60
N MET A 94 -3.67 7.30 27.17
CA MET A 94 -4.17 7.93 25.95
C MET A 94 -3.20 7.69 24.77
N MET A 95 -3.72 7.22 23.62
CA MET A 95 -2.93 7.04 22.40
C MET A 95 -2.92 8.33 21.57
N TYR A 96 -1.75 8.94 21.37
CA TYR A 96 -1.57 10.07 20.47
C TYR A 96 -0.80 9.63 19.21
N LEU A 97 -1.37 9.91 18.03
CA LEU A 97 -0.71 9.70 16.74
C LEU A 97 0.20 10.89 16.44
N GLN A 98 1.50 10.72 16.62
CA GLN A 98 2.47 11.72 16.17
C GLN A 98 2.94 11.37 14.75
N THR A 99 2.58 12.22 13.78
CA THR A 99 3.08 12.11 12.41
C THR A 99 4.27 13.05 12.23
N GLY A 100 5.42 12.51 11.84
CA GLY A 100 6.63 13.27 11.55
C GLY A 100 7.26 12.79 10.24
N PRO A 101 8.00 13.65 9.50
CA PRO A 101 8.74 13.22 8.33
C PRO A 101 9.90 12.30 8.73
N CYS A 102 10.07 11.19 8.01
CA CYS A 102 11.19 10.27 8.17
C CYS A 102 12.48 10.96 7.69
N GLN A 103 13.45 11.17 8.60
CA GLN A 103 14.84 11.47 8.27
C GLN A 103 15.70 10.24 8.56
#